data_AF-A0A5S9MJM8-F1
#
_entry.id   AF-A0A5S9MJM8-F1
#
_cell.length_a   1.000
_cell.length_b   1.000
_cell.length_c   1.000
_cell.angle_alpha   90.00
_cell.angle_beta   90.00
_cell.angle_gamma   90.00
#
_symmetry.space_group_name_H-M   'P 1'
#
loop_
_entity.id
_entity.type
_entity.pdbx_description
1 polymer ?
#
loop_
_entity_poly.entity_id
_entity_poly.type
_entity_poly.pdbx_seq_one_letter_code
_entity_poly.pdbx_strand_id
1 'polypeptide(L)'
;MGKGAAIVPTAAGRVVAPFNGKVETIFHTKHAIGLKSEQGTELLIHVGIDTVKLDGKYFTSHVQSGDLIQAGDVLIDFDIEGIQQEGYDVTTPVIVTNTNDFLHKLMRKQMERLQ
;
A
#
# COMPACT_ATOMS: atom_id res chain seq x y z
N MET A 1 0.24 -4.11 -14.20
CA MET A 1 -0.12 -3.04 -13.23
C MET A 1 -1.61 -2.83 -13.32
N GLY A 2 -2.31 -2.81 -12.18
CA GLY A 2 -3.78 -2.79 -12.14
C GLY A 2 -4.36 -1.39 -11.90
N LYS A 3 -5.64 -1.34 -11.51
CA LYS A 3 -6.35 -0.08 -11.24
C LYS A 3 -5.99 0.45 -9.85
N GLY A 4 -6.08 1.76 -9.68
CA GLY A 4 -5.73 2.41 -8.44
C GLY A 4 -6.09 3.89 -8.42
N ALA A 5 -5.62 4.57 -7.39
CA ALA A 5 -5.71 6.02 -7.24
C ALA A 5 -4.38 6.55 -6.69
N ALA A 6 -4.18 7.86 -6.76
CA ALA A 6 -3.08 8.53 -6.08
C ALA A 6 -3.64 9.41 -4.96
N ILE A 7 -2.96 9.44 -3.82
CA ILE A 7 -3.34 10.24 -2.65
C ILE A 7 -2.25 11.27 -2.40
N VAL A 8 -2.65 12.54 -2.30
CA VAL A 8 -1.76 13.60 -1.79
C VAL A 8 -1.99 13.69 -0.28
N PRO A 9 -1.01 13.34 0.58
CA PRO A 9 -1.19 13.40 2.03
C PRO A 9 -1.32 14.85 2.50
N THR A 10 -2.26 15.12 3.42
CA THR A 10 -2.63 16.49 3.82
C THR A 10 -2.30 16.87 5.27
N ALA A 11 -1.97 15.90 6.13
CA ALA A 11 -1.78 16.16 7.56
C ALA A 11 -0.67 15.34 8.20
N ALA A 12 -0.73 14.00 8.11
CA ALA A 12 0.25 13.11 8.71
C ALA A 12 0.87 12.20 7.65
N GLY A 13 2.20 12.05 7.69
CA GLY A 13 2.90 11.07 6.88
C GLY A 13 2.78 9.69 7.51
N ARG A 14 1.65 9.03 7.27
CA ARG A 14 1.37 7.70 7.80
C ARG A 14 0.58 6.86 6.82
N VAL A 15 1.08 5.66 6.57
CA VAL A 15 0.36 4.59 5.88
C VAL A 15 -0.25 3.67 6.93
N VAL A 16 -1.56 3.47 6.84
CA VAL A 16 -2.30 2.51 7.66
C VAL A 16 -2.86 1.38 6.80
N ALA A 17 -3.06 0.23 7.41
CA ALA A 17 -3.71 -0.92 6.79
C ALA A 17 -5.16 -0.57 6.40
N PRO A 18 -5.55 -0.70 5.12
CA PRO A 18 -6.91 -0.41 4.69
C PRO A 18 -7.89 -1.57 4.93
N PHE A 19 -7.38 -2.75 5.29
CA PHE A 19 -8.15 -3.97 5.51
C PHE A 19 -7.39 -4.95 6.41
N ASN A 20 -8.07 -6.01 6.84
CA ASN A 20 -7.45 -7.16 7.48
C ASN A 20 -6.73 -8.03 6.45
N GLY A 21 -5.56 -8.53 6.80
CA GLY A 21 -4.77 -9.36 5.88
C GLY A 21 -3.34 -9.57 6.34
N LYS A 22 -2.42 -9.58 5.37
CA LYS A 22 -1.01 -9.88 5.57
C LYS A 22 -0.13 -8.90 4.80
N VAL A 23 1.02 -8.57 5.37
CA VAL A 23 2.13 -7.92 4.66
C VAL A 23 2.83 -8.94 3.77
N GLU A 24 2.65 -8.83 2.46
CA GLU A 24 3.31 -9.72 1.48
C GLU A 24 4.76 -9.31 1.28
N THR A 25 5.01 -8.00 1.19
CA THR A 25 6.37 -7.48 0.99
C THR A 25 6.52 -6.09 1.57
N ILE A 26 7.70 -5.82 2.12
CA ILE A 26 8.16 -4.46 2.40
C ILE A 26 9.48 -4.23 1.70
N PHE A 27 9.58 -3.11 0.98
CA PHE A 27 10.77 -2.81 0.19
C PHE A 27 11.93 -2.40 1.12
N HIS A 28 13.17 -2.58 0.66
CA HIS A 28 14.37 -2.32 1.48
C HIS A 28 14.40 -0.89 2.04
N THR A 29 14.14 0.09 1.17
CA THR A 29 14.10 1.53 1.51
C THR A 29 12.78 1.97 2.12
N LYS A 30 11.88 1.04 2.49
CA LYS A 30 10.62 1.26 3.25
C LYS A 30 9.59 2.21 2.63
N HIS A 31 9.87 2.82 1.48
CA HIS A 31 8.96 3.70 0.75
C HIS A 31 7.75 2.98 0.13
N ALA A 32 7.75 1.64 0.06
CA ALA A 32 6.66 0.88 -0.53
C ALA A 32 6.35 -0.39 0.25
N ILE A 33 5.08 -0.78 0.22
CA ILE A 33 4.55 -1.97 0.89
C ILE A 33 3.49 -2.67 0.03
N GLY A 34 3.61 -3.99 -0.05
CA GLY A 34 2.62 -4.86 -0.69
C GLY A 34 1.82 -5.61 0.37
N LEU A 35 0.50 -5.56 0.24
CA LEU A 35 -0.46 -6.16 1.17
C LEU A 35 -1.36 -7.13 0.43
N LYS A 36 -1.84 -8.16 1.14
CA LYS A 36 -2.88 -9.05 0.66
C LYS A 36 -3.99 -9.15 1.69
N SER A 37 -5.20 -8.82 1.26
CA SER A 37 -6.39 -8.98 2.11
C SER A 37 -6.76 -10.44 2.29
N GLU A 38 -7.50 -10.75 3.35
CA GLU A 38 -8.10 -12.09 3.56
C GLU A 38 -9.01 -12.53 2.40
N GLN A 39 -9.56 -11.58 1.65
CA GLN A 39 -10.40 -11.84 0.47
C GLN A 39 -9.59 -12.04 -0.81
N GLY A 40 -8.26 -11.91 -0.75
CA GLY A 40 -7.35 -12.15 -1.87
C GLY A 40 -7.06 -10.93 -2.75
N THR A 41 -7.55 -9.74 -2.43
CA THR A 41 -7.11 -8.48 -3.07
C THR A 41 -5.65 -8.22 -2.71
N GLU A 42 -4.83 -7.93 -3.72
CA GLU A 42 -3.44 -7.53 -3.55
C GLU A 42 -3.31 -6.02 -3.81
N LEU A 43 -2.67 -5.32 -2.86
CA LEU A 43 -2.55 -3.87 -2.86
C LEU A 43 -1.07 -3.48 -2.74
N LEU A 44 -0.63 -2.57 -3.59
CA LEU A 44 0.67 -1.91 -3.50
C LEU A 44 0.47 -0.45 -3.12
N ILE A 45 1.12 -0.01 -2.05
CA ILE A 45 1.18 1.40 -1.66
C ILE A 45 2.64 1.85 -1.86
N HIS A 46 2.83 2.89 -2.67
CA HIS A 46 4.13 3.47 -2.98
C HIS A 46 4.14 4.93 -2.53
N VAL A 47 4.85 5.24 -1.46
CA VAL A 47 4.84 6.56 -0.82
C VAL A 47 5.74 7.51 -1.60
N GLY A 48 5.12 8.48 -2.26
CA GLY A 48 5.79 9.44 -3.11
C GLY A 48 6.26 8.89 -4.47
N ILE A 49 6.82 9.78 -5.28
CA ILE A 49 7.37 9.48 -6.61
C ILE A 49 8.90 9.49 -6.53
N ASP A 50 9.54 8.44 -7.05
CA ASP A 50 11.01 8.28 -7.06
C ASP A 50 11.70 8.26 -5.67
N THR A 51 10.93 8.17 -4.58
CA THR A 51 11.40 8.19 -3.19
C THR A 51 12.27 6.99 -2.81
N VAL A 52 12.33 5.94 -3.64
CA VAL A 52 13.34 4.88 -3.51
C VAL A 52 14.77 5.44 -3.46
N LYS A 53 15.03 6.58 -4.13
CA LYS A 53 16.33 7.26 -4.18
C LYS A 53 16.74 7.89 -2.84
N LEU A 54 15.82 8.02 -1.89
CA LEU A 54 16.10 8.50 -0.54
C LEU A 54 16.77 7.45 0.36
N ASP A 55 16.93 6.22 -0.14
CA ASP A 55 17.64 5.12 0.54
C ASP A 55 17.13 4.86 1.97
N GLY A 56 15.82 4.96 2.17
CA GLY A 56 15.17 4.74 3.47
C GLY A 56 15.18 5.93 4.42
N LYS A 57 15.81 7.05 4.06
CA LYS A 57 15.65 8.30 4.82
C LYS A 57 14.18 8.70 4.85
N TYR A 58 13.75 9.27 5.98
CA TYR A 58 12.40 9.76 6.20
C TYR A 58 11.32 8.68 6.30
N PHE A 59 11.67 7.38 6.30
CA PHE A 59 10.71 6.30 6.43
C PHE A 59 11.00 5.47 7.68
N THR A 60 9.96 5.14 8.45
CA THR A 60 10.00 4.18 9.56
C THR A 60 8.94 3.12 9.33
N SER A 61 9.35 1.86 9.21
CA SER A 61 8.40 0.74 9.16
C SER A 61 8.10 0.21 10.56
N HIS A 62 6.83 -0.12 10.78
CA HIS A 62 6.34 -0.75 12.00
C HIS A 62 5.98 -2.23 11.81
N VAL A 63 6.14 -2.73 10.58
CA VAL A 63 5.84 -4.11 10.18
C VAL A 63 6.96 -4.71 9.34
N GLN A 64 6.93 -6.02 9.17
CA GLN A 64 7.79 -6.79 8.29
C GLN A 64 6.99 -7.75 7.40
N SER A 65 7.61 -8.24 6.33
CA SER A 65 7.01 -9.26 5.48
C SER A 65 6.63 -10.49 6.30
N GLY A 66 5.39 -10.95 6.15
CA GLY A 66 4.87 -12.08 6.93
C GLY A 66 3.85 -11.68 7.99
N ASP A 67 3.88 -10.44 8.47
CA ASP A 67 3.02 -9.98 9.57
C ASP A 67 1.54 -9.97 9.16
N LEU A 68 0.68 -10.31 10.13
CA LEU A 68 -0.76 -10.11 10.02
C LEU A 68 -1.11 -8.67 10.40
N ILE A 69 -2.08 -8.10 9.71
CA ILE A 69 -2.52 -6.71 9.90
C ILE A 69 -4.05 -6.65 10.02
N GLN A 70 -4.54 -5.72 10.81
CA GLN A 70 -5.93 -5.32 10.90
C GLN A 70 -6.13 -3.92 10.32
N ALA A 71 -7.34 -3.63 9.85
CA ALA A 71 -7.67 -2.31 9.35
C ALA A 71 -7.38 -1.23 10.41
N GLY A 72 -6.59 -0.22 10.03
CA GLY A 72 -6.16 0.87 10.91
C GLY A 72 -4.77 0.69 11.52
N ASP A 73 -4.17 -0.50 11.46
CA ASP A 73 -2.80 -0.72 11.95
C ASP A 73 -1.80 0.19 11.23
N VAL A 74 -0.87 0.76 11.99
CA VAL A 74 0.18 1.62 11.44
C VAL A 74 1.22 0.75 10.75
N LEU A 75 1.50 1.04 9.48
CA LEU A 75 2.41 0.27 8.65
C LEU A 75 3.75 0.99 8.47
N ILE A 76 3.68 2.23 7.99
CA ILE A 76 4.84 3.07 7.70
C ILE A 76 4.53 4.48 8.19
N ASP A 77 5.45 5.06 8.96
CA ASP A 77 5.50 6.50 9.18
C ASP A 77 6.53 7.12 8.23
N PHE A 78 6.25 8.33 7.75
CA PHE A 78 7.17 9.08 6.92
C PHE A 78 7.14 10.58 7.18
N ASP A 79 8.27 11.24 6.96
CA ASP A 79 8.40 12.69 7.10
C ASP A 79 8.11 13.38 5.76
N ILE A 80 6.91 13.96 5.66
CA ILE A 80 6.45 14.67 4.47
C ILE A 80 7.37 15.86 4.15
N GLU A 81 7.72 16.66 5.15
CA GLU A 81 8.51 17.87 4.95
C GLU A 81 9.93 17.52 4.54
N GLY A 82 10.55 16.53 5.19
CA GLY A 82 11.87 16.04 4.84
C GLY A 82 11.95 15.51 3.41
N ILE A 83 10.96 14.73 2.97
CA ILE A 83 10.88 14.22 1.58
C ILE A 83 10.74 15.38 0.58
N GLN A 84 9.89 16.37 0.88
CA GLN A 84 9.68 17.53 0.01
C GLN A 84 10.91 18.45 -0.06
N GLN A 85 11.65 18.62 1.04
CA GLN A 85 12.89 19.41 1.08
C GLN A 85 14.01 18.80 0.22
N GLU A 86 14.03 17.47 0.09
CA GLU A 86 14.92 16.75 -0.84
C GLU A 86 14.43 16.81 -2.31
N GLY A 87 13.30 17.48 -2.58
CA GLY A 87 12.77 17.72 -3.92
C GLY A 87 11.88 16.61 -4.48
N TYR A 88 11.37 15.71 -3.63
CA TYR A 88 10.52 14.60 -4.05
C TYR A 88 9.03 14.88 -3.83
N ASP A 89 8.19 14.35 -4.71
CA ASP A 89 6.73 14.42 -4.60
C ASP A 89 6.23 13.34 -3.64
N VAL A 90 5.36 13.70 -2.71
CA VAL A 90 4.73 12.80 -1.72
C VAL A 90 3.41 12.20 -2.19
N THR A 91 2.97 12.52 -3.41
CA THR A 91 1.85 11.87 -4.08
C THR A 91 2.06 10.37 -4.08
N THR A 92 1.14 9.65 -3.45
CA THR A 92 1.28 8.24 -3.08
C THR A 92 0.34 7.39 -3.93
N PRO A 93 0.85 6.67 -4.96
CA PRO A 93 0.07 5.66 -5.67
C PRO A 93 -0.38 4.52 -4.76
N VAL A 94 -1.67 4.17 -4.87
CA VAL A 94 -2.30 3.02 -4.24
C VAL A 94 -2.94 2.17 -5.33
N ILE A 95 -2.37 0.99 -5.59
CA ILE A 95 -2.65 0.18 -6.79
C ILE A 95 -3.09 -1.22 -6.39
N VAL A 96 -4.23 -1.67 -6.92
CA VAL A 96 -4.67 -3.07 -6.83
C VAL A 96 -3.96 -3.88 -7.90
N THR A 97 -2.96 -4.68 -7.53
CA THR A 97 -2.06 -5.34 -8.49
C THR A 97 -2.71 -6.51 -9.23
N ASN A 98 -3.73 -7.14 -8.64
CA ASN A 98 -4.45 -8.29 -9.20
C ASN A 98 -5.89 -7.98 -9.63
N THR A 99 -6.12 -6.76 -10.15
CA THR A 99 -7.48 -6.26 -10.50
C THR A 99 -8.28 -7.23 -11.37
N ASN A 100 -7.70 -7.79 -12.43
CA ASN A 100 -8.43 -8.66 -13.36
C ASN A 100 -8.86 -9.99 -12.70
N ASP A 101 -7.95 -10.61 -11.95
CA ASP A 101 -8.23 -11.83 -11.20
C ASP A 101 -9.28 -11.62 -10.11
N PHE A 102 -9.22 -10.48 -9.42
CA PHE A 102 -10.21 -10.13 -8.40
C PHE A 102 -11.61 -9.97 -9.00
N LEU A 103 -11.74 -9.26 -10.12
CA LEU A 103 -13.03 -9.07 -10.80
C LEU A 103 -13.61 -10.39 -11.30
N HIS A 104 -12.79 -11.28 -11.87
CA HIS A 104 -13.24 -12.61 -12.29
C HIS A 104 -13.75 -13.45 -11.11
N LYS A 105 -13.06 -13.43 -9.96
CA LYS A 105 -13.52 -14.14 -8.74
C LYS A 105 -14.83 -13.59 -8.22
N LEU A 106 -14.99 -12.27 -8.22
CA LEU A 106 -16.21 -11.62 -7.77
C LEU A 106 -17.41 -12.02 -8.65
N MET A 107 -17.24 -11.98 -9.97
CA MET A 107 -18.28 -12.38 -10.92
C MET A 107 -18.69 -13.86 -10.75
N ARG A 108 -17.72 -14.77 -10.58
CA ARG A 108 -18.03 -16.20 -10.31
C ARG A 108 -18.84 -16.38 -9.04
N LYS A 109 -18.43 -15.74 -7.93
CA LYS A 109 -19.18 -15.82 -6.66
C LYS A 109 -20.61 -15.27 -6.78
N GLN A 110 -20.85 -14.25 -7.60
CA GLN A 110 -22.19 -13.72 -7.84
C GLN A 110 -23.05 -14.69 -8.66
N MET A 111 -22.48 -15.33 -9.68
CA MET A 111 -23.19 -16.34 -10.47
C MET A 111 -23.57 -17.58 -9.63
N GLU A 112 -22.66 -18.05 -8.77
CA GLU A 112 -22.92 -19.19 -7.87
C GLU A 112 -24.03 -18.91 -6.83
N ARG A 113 -24.22 -17.65 -6.43
CA ARG A 113 -25.29 -17.25 -5.48
C ARG A 113 -26.67 -17.09 -6.09
N LEU A 114 -26.75 -17.06 -7.42
CA LEU A 114 -28.00 -16.90 -8.17
C LEU A 114 -28.55 -18.24 -8.68
N GLN A 115 -27.89 -19.35 -8.34
CA GLN A 115 -28.32 -20.73 -8.55
C GLN A 115 -28.84 -21.32 -7.25
#